data_AF-A0A813F5W3-F1
#
_entry.id   AF-A0A813F5W3-F1
#
_cell.length_a   1.000
_cell.length_b   1.000
_cell.length_c   1.000
_cell.angle_alpha   90.00
_cell.angle_beta   90.00
_cell.angle_gamma   90.00
#
_symmetry.space_group_name_H-M   'P 1'
#
loop_
_entity.id
_entity.type
_entity.pdbx_description
1 polymer ?
#
loop_
_entity_poly.entity_id
_entity_poly.type
_entity_poly.pdbx_seq_one_letter_code
_entity_poly.pdbx_strand_id
1 'polypeptide(L)'
;ASDDPHRLHDILSQAVGPKLFYRLPLLTARFMRKIGLHRECLEEFDTRSEFEERATPYHLANALAILKASGETKAAQDLFDEEWRGRKPIAWTSIKQTPAVYIEGLAHRPFWDGAARPRIATFLEEHKAAVMEDLHELLEKRRRALRASGTQVPAYPNLVEGQGGVWDMFQLYNSRRWDEDACELVPRTSALLRTQLPSADVPYIHYNTEEVVMFLLSPGSRVRLHNGGSNVPINLSLGLSGCEGSYLEVAGEQRPFADGQVVCFDDGSDHRVWHEGPQERWVLTVRTMHPELAAMPARFFSRAFTRRTCFESWDERRAAQLGL
;
A
#
# COMPACT_ATOMS: atom_id res chain seq x y z
N ALA A 1 -27.20 10.74 -16.83
CA ALA A 1 -28.03 11.37 -15.78
C ALA A 1 -28.42 10.29 -14.77
N SER A 2 -27.46 9.83 -13.96
CA SER A 2 -27.70 8.97 -12.81
C SER A 2 -26.98 9.63 -11.65
N ASP A 3 -27.68 9.78 -10.54
CA ASP A 3 -27.20 10.38 -9.30
C ASP A 3 -26.92 9.30 -8.24
N ASP A 4 -26.75 8.05 -8.65
CA ASP A 4 -26.40 6.94 -7.76
C ASP A 4 -24.88 6.68 -7.92
N PRO A 5 -24.07 6.80 -6.86
CA PRO A 5 -22.62 6.62 -6.94
C PRO A 5 -22.22 5.19 -7.30
N HIS A 6 -22.99 4.18 -6.90
CA HIS A 6 -22.73 2.78 -7.28
C HIS A 6 -22.97 2.59 -8.77
N ARG A 7 -24.09 3.09 -9.28
CA ARG A 7 -24.39 3.04 -10.71
C ARG A 7 -23.40 3.85 -11.54
N LEU A 8 -22.90 4.98 -11.02
CA LEU A 8 -21.82 5.74 -11.65
C LEU A 8 -20.54 4.89 -11.68
N HIS A 9 -20.13 4.30 -10.55
CA HIS A 9 -18.97 3.42 -10.49
C HIS A 9 -19.08 2.24 -11.47
N ASP A 10 -20.25 1.61 -11.55
CA ASP A 10 -20.52 0.51 -12.47
C ASP A 10 -20.44 0.97 -13.94
N ILE A 11 -21.02 2.13 -14.27
CA ILE A 11 -20.91 2.71 -15.61
C ILE A 11 -19.44 2.94 -15.97
N LEU A 12 -18.64 3.46 -15.05
CA LEU A 12 -17.22 3.68 -15.28
C LEU A 12 -16.48 2.35 -15.49
N SER A 13 -16.73 1.38 -14.63
CA SER A 13 -16.14 0.04 -14.71
C SER A 13 -16.53 -0.70 -15.99
N GLN A 14 -17.77 -0.53 -16.48
CA GLN A 14 -18.26 -1.17 -17.70
C GLN A 14 -17.87 -0.41 -18.98
N ALA A 15 -17.93 0.93 -18.98
CA ALA A 15 -17.70 1.76 -20.16
C ALA A 15 -16.21 2.00 -20.45
N VAL A 16 -15.40 2.09 -19.40
CA VAL A 16 -13.96 2.34 -19.52
C VAL A 16 -13.19 1.03 -19.30
N GLY A 17 -13.63 0.15 -18.42
CA GLY A 17 -12.88 -1.07 -18.14
C GLY A 17 -11.53 -0.77 -17.46
N PRO A 18 -10.99 -1.70 -16.66
CA PRO A 18 -9.80 -1.44 -15.86
C PRO A 18 -8.56 -1.03 -16.70
N LYS A 19 -8.52 -1.47 -17.96
CA LYS A 19 -7.44 -1.20 -18.92
C LYS A 19 -7.55 0.14 -19.66
N LEU A 20 -8.72 0.81 -19.73
CA LEU A 20 -8.79 2.16 -20.35
C LEU A 20 -8.69 3.30 -19.33
N PHE A 21 -8.62 3.06 -18.01
CA PHE A 21 -8.47 4.14 -17.03
C PHE A 21 -7.31 5.08 -17.36
N TYR A 22 -6.19 4.51 -17.80
CA TYR A 22 -5.01 5.26 -18.21
C TYR A 22 -5.01 5.71 -19.67
N ARG A 23 -6.03 5.35 -20.48
CA ARG A 23 -6.18 5.75 -21.89
C ARG A 23 -6.97 7.04 -22.06
N LEU A 24 -7.89 7.34 -21.14
CA LEU A 24 -8.68 8.57 -21.13
C LEU A 24 -8.55 9.28 -19.76
N PRO A 25 -7.33 9.63 -19.33
CA PRO A 25 -7.03 10.03 -17.95
C PRO A 25 -7.88 11.22 -17.48
N LEU A 26 -8.06 12.24 -18.33
CA LEU A 26 -8.87 13.41 -18.02
C LEU A 26 -10.36 13.08 -17.81
N LEU A 27 -10.91 12.16 -18.62
CA LEU A 27 -12.31 11.74 -18.49
C LEU A 27 -12.50 10.90 -17.23
N THR A 28 -11.60 9.95 -17.00
CA THR A 28 -11.62 9.09 -15.81
C THR A 28 -11.48 9.90 -14.53
N ALA A 29 -10.53 10.84 -14.47
CA ALA A 29 -10.34 11.70 -13.31
C ALA A 29 -11.55 12.60 -13.03
N ARG A 30 -12.14 13.21 -14.07
CA ARG A 30 -13.39 13.98 -13.92
C ARG A 30 -14.53 13.14 -13.37
N PHE A 31 -14.62 11.87 -13.82
CA PHE A 31 -15.64 10.96 -13.35
C PHE A 31 -15.43 10.54 -11.89
N MET A 32 -14.21 10.14 -11.53
CA MET A 32 -13.85 9.82 -10.14
C MET A 32 -14.09 11.00 -9.21
N ARG A 33 -13.68 12.21 -9.61
CA ARG A 33 -14.00 13.45 -8.89
C ARG A 33 -15.52 13.60 -8.71
N LYS A 34 -16.32 13.37 -9.75
CA LYS A 34 -17.78 13.47 -9.65
C LYS A 34 -18.36 12.48 -8.63
N ILE A 35 -17.88 11.23 -8.59
CA ILE A 35 -18.31 10.25 -7.60
C ILE A 35 -17.87 10.69 -6.20
N GLY A 36 -16.60 11.04 -6.02
CA GLY A 36 -16.05 11.43 -4.72
C GLY A 36 -16.75 12.64 -4.09
N LEU A 37 -17.40 13.47 -4.89
CA LEU A 37 -18.16 14.64 -4.43
C LEU A 37 -19.67 14.42 -4.40
N HIS A 38 -20.11 13.18 -4.61
CA HIS A 38 -21.49 12.80 -4.40
C HIS A 38 -21.88 12.96 -2.93
N ARG A 39 -23.14 13.31 -2.66
CA ARG A 39 -23.63 13.60 -1.30
C ARG A 39 -23.37 12.43 -0.34
N GLU A 40 -23.62 11.21 -0.79
CA GLU A 40 -23.40 9.99 0.01
C GLU A 40 -21.93 9.79 0.40
N CYS A 41 -20.99 10.13 -0.49
CA CYS A 41 -19.55 10.08 -0.16
C CYS A 41 -19.18 11.16 0.87
N LEU A 42 -19.79 12.33 0.79
CA LEU A 42 -19.56 13.44 1.74
C LEU A 42 -20.19 13.17 3.12
N GLU A 43 -21.29 12.44 3.19
CA GLU A 43 -21.92 12.02 4.46
C GLU A 43 -21.01 11.09 5.29
N GLU A 44 -20.01 10.44 4.67
CA GLU A 44 -19.02 9.63 5.38
C GLU A 44 -18.13 10.45 6.32
N PHE A 45 -17.97 11.77 6.14
CA PHE A 45 -17.22 12.62 7.06
C PHE A 45 -17.92 12.81 8.42
N ASP A 46 -19.23 12.60 8.49
CA ASP A 46 -20.03 12.70 9.71
C ASP A 46 -20.20 11.35 10.43
N THR A 47 -19.82 10.25 9.76
CA THR A 47 -20.07 8.89 10.24
C THR A 47 -18.81 8.06 10.40
N ARG A 48 -17.75 8.36 9.65
CA ARG A 48 -16.46 7.67 9.71
C ARG A 48 -15.37 8.55 10.30
N SER A 49 -14.41 7.95 10.99
CA SER A 49 -13.22 8.67 11.47
C SER A 49 -12.16 8.84 10.37
N GLU A 50 -11.16 9.68 10.60
CA GLU A 50 -9.98 9.84 9.73
C GLU A 50 -9.08 8.61 9.65
N PHE A 51 -9.29 7.65 10.56
CA PHE A 51 -8.62 6.37 10.49
C PHE A 51 -9.23 5.50 9.40
N GLU A 52 -10.51 5.67 9.04
CA GLU A 52 -11.20 4.86 8.04
C GLU A 52 -11.03 5.38 6.62
N GLU A 53 -11.05 4.46 5.66
CA GLU A 53 -11.21 4.84 4.27
C GLU A 53 -12.59 5.48 4.08
N ARG A 54 -12.58 6.66 3.43
CA ARG A 54 -13.78 7.35 2.98
C ARG A 54 -13.80 7.43 1.46
N ALA A 55 -14.98 7.34 0.86
CA ALA A 55 -15.18 7.31 -0.58
C ALA A 55 -14.65 8.58 -1.27
N THR A 56 -14.82 9.76 -0.65
CA THR A 56 -14.29 11.02 -1.20
C THR A 56 -12.76 11.01 -1.36
N PRO A 57 -11.94 10.84 -0.30
CA PRO A 57 -10.49 10.77 -0.46
C PRO A 57 -10.06 9.58 -1.32
N TYR A 58 -10.74 8.42 -1.24
CA TYR A 58 -10.46 7.29 -2.13
C TYR A 58 -10.58 7.63 -3.61
N HIS A 59 -11.70 8.22 -4.04
CA HIS A 59 -11.91 8.57 -5.44
C HIS A 59 -11.01 9.72 -5.90
N LEU A 60 -10.76 10.72 -5.05
CA LEU A 60 -9.84 11.81 -5.36
C LEU A 60 -8.39 11.31 -5.48
N ALA A 61 -7.97 10.38 -4.61
CA ALA A 61 -6.65 9.76 -4.65
C ALA A 61 -6.44 9.01 -5.97
N ASN A 62 -7.42 8.20 -6.38
CA ASN A 62 -7.39 7.49 -7.66
C ASN A 62 -7.38 8.44 -8.87
N ALA A 63 -8.15 9.53 -8.81
CA ALA A 63 -8.15 10.55 -9.87
C ALA A 63 -6.76 11.19 -10.03
N LEU A 64 -6.13 11.58 -8.91
CA LEU A 64 -4.78 12.14 -8.90
C LEU A 64 -3.74 11.12 -9.37
N ALA A 65 -3.82 9.86 -8.92
CA ALA A 65 -2.90 8.80 -9.34
C ALA A 65 -2.93 8.60 -10.86
N ILE A 66 -4.12 8.55 -11.46
CA ILE A 66 -4.27 8.41 -12.92
C ILE A 66 -3.71 9.61 -13.66
N LEU A 67 -4.03 10.84 -13.24
CA LEU A 67 -3.51 12.04 -13.89
C LEU A 67 -1.98 12.09 -13.83
N LYS A 68 -1.40 11.82 -12.65
CA LYS A 68 0.06 11.81 -12.45
C LYS A 68 0.73 10.72 -13.27
N ALA A 69 0.21 9.49 -13.24
CA ALA A 69 0.75 8.36 -14.00
C ALA A 69 0.66 8.56 -15.53
N SER A 70 -0.33 9.32 -16.01
CA SER A 70 -0.49 9.65 -17.42
C SER A 70 0.24 10.94 -17.85
N GLY A 71 0.98 11.60 -16.95
CA GLY A 71 1.71 12.83 -17.26
C GLY A 71 0.86 14.10 -17.33
N GLU A 72 -0.40 14.04 -16.94
CA GLU A 72 -1.36 15.17 -16.89
C GLU A 72 -1.10 16.05 -15.66
N THR A 73 0.13 16.54 -15.51
CA THR A 73 0.64 17.25 -14.33
C THR A 73 -0.17 18.48 -13.96
N LYS A 74 -0.54 19.31 -14.95
CA LYS A 74 -1.37 20.49 -14.72
C LYS A 74 -2.75 20.12 -14.18
N ALA A 75 -3.42 19.14 -14.78
CA ALA A 75 -4.73 18.71 -14.32
C ALA A 75 -4.67 18.08 -12.92
N ALA A 76 -3.59 17.34 -12.60
CA ALA A 76 -3.36 16.82 -11.26
C ALA A 76 -3.20 17.97 -10.24
N GLN A 77 -2.42 19.01 -10.59
CA GLN A 77 -2.23 20.18 -9.74
C GLN A 77 -3.54 20.96 -9.55
N ASP A 78 -4.28 21.21 -10.63
CA ASP A 78 -5.58 21.89 -10.59
C ASP A 78 -6.59 21.14 -9.69
N LEU A 79 -6.59 19.80 -9.71
CA LEU A 79 -7.43 18.99 -8.83
C LEU A 79 -6.96 19.02 -7.37
N PHE A 80 -5.65 19.02 -7.13
CA PHE A 80 -5.08 19.06 -5.78
C PHE A 80 -5.29 20.42 -5.10
N ASP A 81 -5.16 21.51 -5.85
CA ASP A 81 -5.32 22.89 -5.38
C ASP A 81 -6.77 23.37 -5.38
N GLU A 82 -7.71 22.53 -5.83
CA GLU A 82 -9.11 22.91 -5.93
C GLU A 82 -9.63 23.47 -4.60
N GLU A 83 -10.14 24.70 -4.62
CA GLU A 83 -10.74 25.33 -3.45
C GLU A 83 -12.14 24.76 -3.20
N TRP A 84 -12.36 24.30 -1.98
CA TRP A 84 -13.61 23.72 -1.55
C TRP A 84 -14.44 24.78 -0.84
N ARG A 85 -15.68 25.00 -1.29
CA ARG A 85 -16.62 25.87 -0.56
C ARG A 85 -16.99 25.20 0.77
N GLY A 86 -16.29 25.55 1.85
CA GLY A 86 -16.52 25.01 3.19
C GLY A 86 -15.32 24.22 3.72
N ARG A 87 -15.55 22.99 4.22
CA ARG A 87 -14.50 22.14 4.79
C ARG A 87 -13.78 21.39 3.66
N LYS A 88 -12.45 21.51 3.58
CA LYS A 88 -11.62 20.74 2.63
C LYS A 88 -11.82 19.25 2.94
N PRO A 89 -12.28 18.41 1.98
CA PRO A 89 -12.53 16.99 2.23
C PRO A 89 -11.24 16.18 2.33
N ILE A 90 -10.10 16.78 1.98
CA ILE A 90 -8.79 16.12 1.95
C ILE A 90 -7.79 16.89 2.81
N ALA A 91 -7.09 16.15 3.67
CA ALA A 91 -6.07 16.69 4.58
C ALA A 91 -4.65 16.63 4.02
N TRP A 92 -4.48 16.17 2.77
CA TRP A 92 -3.18 16.03 2.14
C TRP A 92 -2.44 17.37 2.09
N THR A 93 -1.18 17.34 2.52
CA THR A 93 -0.27 18.49 2.53
C THR A 93 0.66 18.51 1.32
N SER A 94 0.75 17.41 0.58
CA SER A 94 1.61 17.25 -0.59
C SER A 94 0.90 16.47 -1.68
N ILE A 95 0.98 16.94 -2.93
CA ILE A 95 0.46 16.23 -4.10
C ILE A 95 1.15 14.87 -4.32
N LYS A 96 2.33 14.69 -3.72
CA LYS A 96 3.11 13.45 -3.77
C LYS A 96 2.71 12.44 -2.70
N GLN A 97 1.79 12.75 -1.79
CA GLN A 97 1.32 11.83 -0.74
C GLN A 97 -0.19 12.01 -0.59
N THR A 98 -0.95 11.25 -1.39
CA THR A 98 -2.41 11.40 -1.46
C THR A 98 -3.13 10.07 -1.24
N PRO A 99 -2.86 9.35 -0.12
CA PRO A 99 -3.53 8.09 0.17
C PRO A 99 -4.99 8.31 0.60
N ALA A 100 -5.83 7.29 0.48
CA ALA A 100 -7.24 7.36 0.86
C ALA A 100 -7.45 7.56 2.37
N VAL A 101 -6.61 6.94 3.19
CA VAL A 101 -6.52 7.15 4.63
C VAL A 101 -5.30 8.02 4.94
N TYR A 102 -5.52 9.18 5.54
CA TYR A 102 -4.44 10.12 5.82
C TYR A 102 -4.51 10.62 7.26
N ILE A 103 -3.52 10.23 8.06
CA ILE A 103 -3.37 10.71 9.43
C ILE A 103 -2.47 11.96 9.42
N GLU A 104 -3.06 13.09 9.77
CA GLU A 104 -2.36 14.37 9.87
C GLU A 104 -1.29 14.37 10.97
N GLY A 105 -0.19 15.07 10.71
CA GLY A 105 0.87 15.30 11.70
C GLY A 105 1.93 14.20 11.79
N LEU A 106 1.80 13.11 11.04
CA LEU A 106 2.86 12.11 10.92
C LEU A 106 4.03 12.66 10.10
N ALA A 107 5.25 12.35 10.54
CA ALA A 107 6.45 12.69 9.80
C ALA A 107 6.44 12.08 8.40
N HIS A 108 6.62 12.93 7.39
CA HIS A 108 6.71 12.51 6.00
C HIS A 108 8.17 12.36 5.56
N ARG A 109 8.54 11.18 5.07
CA ARG A 109 9.86 10.88 4.51
C ARG A 109 9.71 9.90 3.34
N PRO A 110 10.20 10.23 2.13
CA PRO A 110 10.19 9.27 1.03
C PRO A 110 10.95 7.99 1.39
N PHE A 111 12.15 8.15 1.95
CA PHE A 111 12.98 7.05 2.46
C PHE A 111 13.25 7.20 3.97
N TRP A 112 13.15 6.10 4.70
CA TRP A 112 13.31 6.02 6.15
C TRP A 112 14.68 5.46 6.51
N ASP A 113 15.70 6.33 6.48
CA ASP A 113 17.10 5.98 6.69
C ASP A 113 17.66 6.47 8.04
N GLY A 114 18.89 6.05 8.36
CA GLY A 114 19.63 6.52 9.54
C GLY A 114 18.86 6.31 10.84
N ALA A 115 18.72 7.37 11.64
CA ALA A 115 18.01 7.32 12.92
C ALA A 115 16.49 7.07 12.78
N ALA A 116 15.90 7.32 11.60
CA ALA A 116 14.49 7.08 11.34
C ALA A 116 14.22 5.63 10.86
N ARG A 117 15.28 4.87 10.51
CA ARG A 117 15.14 3.52 9.95
C ARG A 117 14.48 2.57 10.97
N PRO A 118 13.37 1.90 10.63
CA PRO A 118 12.71 0.96 11.54
C PRO A 118 13.63 -0.19 11.94
N ARG A 119 13.62 -0.58 13.22
CA ARG A 119 14.51 -1.64 13.77
C ARG A 119 14.34 -2.99 13.08
N ILE A 120 13.12 -3.30 12.62
CA ILE A 120 12.82 -4.53 11.87
C ILE A 120 13.64 -4.60 10.57
N ALA A 121 14.03 -3.46 9.97
CA ALA A 121 14.90 -3.46 8.80
C ALA A 121 16.29 -4.04 9.11
N THR A 122 16.88 -3.68 10.24
CA THR A 122 18.16 -4.25 10.70
C THR A 122 18.00 -5.73 11.02
N PHE A 123 16.92 -6.12 11.69
CA PHE A 123 16.61 -7.52 11.96
C PHE A 123 16.52 -8.36 10.66
N LEU A 124 15.86 -7.82 9.62
CA LEU A 124 15.79 -8.46 8.30
C LEU A 124 17.17 -8.63 7.67
N GLU A 125 18.05 -7.63 7.75
CA GLU A 125 19.41 -7.70 7.19
C GLU A 125 20.30 -8.71 7.93
N GLU A 126 20.15 -8.83 9.25
CA GLU A 126 20.86 -9.80 10.08
C GLU A 126 20.41 -11.24 9.80
N HIS A 127 19.12 -11.44 9.51
CA HIS A 127 18.53 -12.77 9.29
C HIS A 127 18.27 -13.11 7.81
N LYS A 128 18.72 -12.26 6.88
CA LYS A 128 18.44 -12.39 5.44
C LYS A 128 18.83 -13.74 4.85
N ALA A 129 19.87 -14.38 5.39
CA ALA A 129 20.33 -15.68 4.93
C ALA A 129 19.20 -16.74 5.00
N ALA A 130 18.44 -16.76 6.09
CA ALA A 130 17.33 -17.70 6.26
C ALA A 130 16.16 -17.40 5.30
N VAL A 131 15.88 -16.12 5.04
CA VAL A 131 14.84 -15.70 4.10
C VAL A 131 15.22 -16.05 2.66
N MET A 132 16.47 -15.79 2.28
CA MET A 132 17.00 -16.13 0.95
C MET A 132 17.11 -17.64 0.74
N GLU A 133 17.44 -18.42 1.79
CA GLU A 133 17.43 -19.88 1.74
C GLU A 133 16.02 -20.44 1.48
N ASP A 134 15.00 -19.90 2.16
CA ASP A 134 13.61 -20.26 1.91
C ASP A 134 13.18 -19.94 0.47
N LEU A 135 13.54 -18.76 -0.05
CA LEU A 135 13.25 -18.43 -1.45
C LEU A 135 13.96 -19.39 -2.40
N HIS A 136 15.23 -19.70 -2.16
CA HIS A 136 15.97 -20.65 -2.99
C HIS A 136 15.31 -22.04 -2.99
N GLU A 137 14.96 -22.57 -1.83
CA GLU A 137 14.24 -23.85 -1.73
C GLU A 137 12.86 -23.80 -2.38
N LEU A 138 12.15 -22.68 -2.24
CA LEU A 138 10.87 -22.44 -2.88
C LEU A 138 11.00 -22.54 -4.41
N LEU A 139 11.99 -21.87 -4.99
CA LEU A 139 12.20 -21.82 -6.43
C LEU A 139 12.79 -23.12 -7.01
N GLU A 140 13.70 -23.78 -6.32
CA GLU A 140 14.35 -25.00 -6.82
C GLU A 140 13.52 -26.26 -6.57
N LYS A 141 12.92 -26.38 -5.39
CA LYS A 141 12.28 -27.63 -4.94
C LYS A 141 10.76 -27.56 -4.95
N ARG A 142 10.18 -26.37 -4.76
CA ARG A 142 8.74 -26.20 -4.49
C ARG A 142 8.02 -25.32 -5.52
N ARG A 143 8.65 -24.94 -6.64
CA ARG A 143 8.04 -24.06 -7.66
C ARG A 143 6.73 -24.60 -8.22
N ARG A 144 6.66 -25.92 -8.39
CA ARG A 144 5.41 -26.60 -8.82
C ARG A 144 4.33 -26.52 -7.73
N ALA A 145 4.70 -26.67 -6.47
CA ALA A 145 3.77 -26.54 -5.35
C ALA A 145 3.26 -25.10 -5.23
N LEU A 146 4.14 -24.10 -5.31
CA LEU A 146 3.77 -22.67 -5.33
C LEU A 146 2.77 -22.32 -6.45
N ARG A 147 2.96 -22.89 -7.65
CA ARG A 147 2.01 -22.69 -8.76
C ARG A 147 0.69 -23.41 -8.53
N ALA A 148 0.71 -24.58 -7.89
CA ALA A 148 -0.47 -25.40 -7.64
C ALA A 148 -1.29 -24.92 -6.43
N SER A 149 -0.66 -24.28 -5.45
CA SER A 149 -1.34 -23.73 -4.26
C SER A 149 -2.25 -22.55 -4.60
N GLY A 150 -1.99 -21.85 -5.70
CA GLY A 150 -2.71 -20.62 -6.04
C GLY A 150 -2.39 -19.44 -5.12
N THR A 151 -1.35 -19.56 -4.27
CA THR A 151 -0.94 -18.51 -3.32
C THR A 151 -0.10 -17.42 -3.99
N GLN A 152 0.54 -17.70 -5.13
CA GLN A 152 1.14 -16.69 -6.00
C GLN A 152 0.10 -16.18 -7.00
N VAL A 153 -0.26 -14.91 -6.88
CA VAL A 153 -1.31 -14.27 -7.70
C VAL A 153 -0.83 -12.95 -8.30
N PRO A 154 -1.41 -12.49 -9.42
CA PRO A 154 -1.09 -11.17 -9.98
C PRO A 154 -1.32 -10.05 -8.97
N ALA A 155 -0.28 -9.26 -8.70
CA ALA A 155 -0.35 -8.09 -7.83
C ALA A 155 -0.96 -6.93 -8.61
N TYR A 156 -2.09 -6.41 -8.10
CA TYR A 156 -2.75 -5.19 -8.59
C TYR A 156 -2.70 -5.01 -10.13
N PRO A 157 -3.39 -5.85 -10.93
CA PRO A 157 -3.16 -5.95 -12.37
C PRO A 157 -3.26 -4.64 -13.18
N ASN A 158 -3.97 -3.64 -12.66
CA ASN A 158 -4.14 -2.33 -13.29
C ASN A 158 -2.90 -1.43 -13.18
N LEU A 159 -1.94 -1.78 -12.33
CA LEU A 159 -0.72 -1.00 -12.10
C LEU A 159 0.45 -1.44 -12.99
N VAL A 160 0.38 -2.62 -13.62
CA VAL A 160 1.43 -3.06 -14.55
C VAL A 160 1.30 -2.29 -15.88
N GLU A 161 2.41 -1.74 -16.36
CA GLU A 161 2.49 -1.05 -17.64
C GLU A 161 2.59 -2.01 -18.83
N GLY A 162 2.06 -1.59 -19.97
CA GLY A 162 2.17 -2.36 -21.22
C GLY A 162 1.34 -3.64 -21.24
N GLN A 163 1.78 -4.63 -22.03
CA GLN A 163 1.13 -5.93 -22.20
C GLN A 163 2.08 -7.11 -21.87
N GLY A 164 3.29 -6.86 -21.38
CA GLY A 164 4.39 -7.83 -21.36
C GLY A 164 5.15 -7.99 -20.05
N GLY A 165 4.63 -7.47 -18.93
CA GLY A 165 5.25 -7.60 -17.61
C GLY A 165 4.44 -8.46 -16.65
N VAL A 166 5.13 -9.18 -15.75
CA VAL A 166 4.52 -9.95 -14.66
C VAL A 166 4.93 -9.30 -13.35
N TRP A 167 3.92 -8.92 -12.56
CA TRP A 167 4.08 -8.52 -11.16
C TRP A 167 3.16 -9.41 -10.33
N ASP A 168 3.75 -10.32 -9.57
CA ASP A 168 2.99 -11.24 -8.71
C ASP A 168 3.31 -10.99 -7.25
N MET A 169 2.35 -11.33 -6.40
CA MET A 169 2.49 -11.36 -4.95
C MET A 169 2.29 -12.76 -4.41
N PHE A 170 3.11 -13.11 -3.42
CA PHE A 170 2.98 -14.29 -2.58
C PHE A 170 2.86 -13.80 -1.12
N GLN A 171 1.63 -13.70 -0.64
CA GLN A 171 1.30 -13.08 0.65
C GLN A 171 1.35 -14.11 1.79
N LEU A 172 2.11 -13.80 2.84
CA LEU A 172 2.28 -14.66 4.03
C LEU A 172 1.46 -14.16 5.20
N TYR A 173 1.29 -12.83 5.31
CA TYR A 173 0.61 -12.19 6.42
C TYR A 173 -0.17 -10.97 5.93
N ASN A 174 -1.41 -10.85 6.39
CA ASN A 174 -2.27 -9.69 6.18
C ASN A 174 -3.39 -9.67 7.22
N SER A 175 -3.88 -8.50 7.61
CA SER A 175 -5.06 -8.40 8.47
C SER A 175 -4.95 -9.26 9.75
N ARG A 176 -3.73 -9.28 10.34
CA ARG A 176 -3.31 -10.08 11.50
C ARG A 176 -3.36 -11.60 11.35
N ARG A 177 -3.58 -12.11 10.16
CA ARG A 177 -3.64 -13.54 9.89
C ARG A 177 -2.47 -13.95 9.04
N TRP A 178 -1.85 -15.04 9.46
CA TRP A 178 -0.89 -15.76 8.65
C TRP A 178 -1.63 -16.71 7.73
N ASP A 179 -1.24 -16.74 6.47
CA ASP A 179 -1.65 -17.77 5.53
C ASP A 179 -0.78 -19.01 5.80
N GLU A 180 -1.32 -19.99 6.50
CA GLU A 180 -0.54 -21.15 6.96
C GLU A 180 -0.05 -22.01 5.77
N ASP A 181 -0.83 -22.13 4.70
CA ASP A 181 -0.43 -22.87 3.48
C ASP A 181 0.75 -22.16 2.79
N ALA A 182 0.72 -20.83 2.74
CA ALA A 182 1.85 -20.03 2.27
C ALA A 182 3.06 -20.13 3.22
N CYS A 183 2.84 -20.12 4.54
CA CYS A 183 3.90 -20.22 5.53
C CYS A 183 4.65 -21.56 5.46
N GLU A 184 3.97 -22.66 5.16
CA GLU A 184 4.59 -23.98 4.96
C GLU A 184 5.62 -24.00 3.82
N LEU A 185 5.41 -23.15 2.80
CA LEU A 185 6.31 -23.05 1.66
C LEU A 185 7.62 -22.31 2.02
N VAL A 186 7.57 -21.38 2.97
CA VAL A 186 8.71 -20.56 3.45
C VAL A 186 8.76 -20.51 4.99
N PRO A 187 9.05 -21.66 5.64
CA PRO A 187 8.88 -21.81 7.08
C PRO A 187 9.87 -21.01 7.93
N ARG A 188 11.12 -20.82 7.46
CA ARG A 188 12.14 -20.06 8.21
C ARG A 188 11.74 -18.58 8.25
N THR A 189 11.32 -18.04 7.10
CA THR A 189 10.85 -16.66 6.93
C THR A 189 9.65 -16.40 7.83
N SER A 190 8.67 -17.30 7.81
CA SER A 190 7.44 -17.19 8.59
C SER A 190 7.72 -17.24 10.09
N ALA A 191 8.56 -18.18 10.55
CA ALA A 191 8.95 -18.28 11.95
C ALA A 191 9.68 -17.03 12.44
N LEU A 192 10.61 -16.49 11.65
CA LEU A 192 11.34 -15.27 11.98
C LEU A 192 10.40 -14.07 12.13
N LEU A 193 9.52 -13.84 11.17
CA LEU A 193 8.67 -12.65 11.15
C LEU A 193 7.54 -12.69 12.18
N ARG A 194 7.10 -13.88 12.61
CA ARG A 194 6.20 -14.03 13.76
C ARG A 194 6.78 -13.48 15.07
N THR A 195 8.10 -13.34 15.17
CA THR A 195 8.75 -12.72 16.34
C THR A 195 8.73 -11.19 16.29
N GLN A 196 8.48 -10.61 15.12
CA GLN A 196 8.51 -9.17 14.87
C GLN A 196 7.11 -8.56 14.66
N LEU A 197 6.12 -9.39 14.33
CA LEU A 197 4.76 -8.97 14.04
C LEU A 197 3.76 -9.49 15.07
N PRO A 198 2.80 -8.66 15.51
CA PRO A 198 2.58 -7.28 15.07
C PRO A 198 3.70 -6.33 15.53
N SER A 199 4.03 -5.32 14.71
CA SER A 199 5.16 -4.42 14.99
C SER A 199 4.88 -3.40 16.10
N ALA A 200 3.59 -3.21 16.43
CA ALA A 200 3.12 -2.38 17.52
C ALA A 200 1.81 -2.91 18.12
N ASP A 201 1.62 -2.67 19.42
CA ASP A 201 0.38 -2.98 20.14
C ASP A 201 -0.64 -1.83 20.03
N VAL A 202 -1.02 -1.50 18.80
CA VAL A 202 -2.02 -0.47 18.48
C VAL A 202 -3.03 -1.00 17.45
N PRO A 203 -4.21 -0.37 17.28
CA PRO A 203 -5.21 -0.85 16.32
C PRO A 203 -4.68 -0.78 14.88
N TYR A 204 -5.11 -1.70 14.03
CA TYR A 204 -4.89 -1.57 12.60
C TYR A 204 -5.85 -0.52 12.03
N ILE A 205 -5.30 0.42 11.25
CA ILE A 205 -6.00 1.58 10.70
C ILE A 205 -6.46 1.33 9.25
N HIS A 206 -5.90 0.32 8.61
CA HIS A 206 -6.26 -0.08 7.27
C HIS A 206 -6.07 -1.59 7.13
N TYR A 207 -6.77 -2.25 6.19
CA TYR A 207 -6.74 -3.71 6.07
C TYR A 207 -5.32 -4.25 5.88
N ASN A 208 -4.45 -3.44 5.27
CA ASN A 208 -3.04 -3.75 5.00
C ASN A 208 -2.05 -2.93 5.85
N THR A 209 -2.44 -2.54 7.08
CA THR A 209 -1.56 -1.82 8.03
C THR A 209 -0.24 -2.55 8.25
N GLU A 210 -0.27 -3.87 8.33
CA GLU A 210 0.92 -4.71 8.34
C GLU A 210 0.70 -5.89 7.41
N GLU A 211 1.71 -6.19 6.62
CA GLU A 211 1.69 -7.27 5.65
C GLU A 211 3.08 -7.87 5.53
N VAL A 212 3.13 -9.14 5.16
CA VAL A 212 4.35 -9.80 4.69
C VAL A 212 4.07 -10.38 3.33
N VAL A 213 4.79 -9.91 2.31
CA VAL A 213 4.57 -10.31 0.93
C VAL A 213 5.91 -10.48 0.22
N MET A 214 6.10 -11.62 -0.46
CA MET A 214 7.16 -11.75 -1.45
C MET A 214 6.63 -11.29 -2.81
N PHE A 215 7.28 -10.31 -3.42
CA PHE A 215 6.91 -9.79 -4.74
C PHE A 215 7.90 -10.27 -5.81
N LEU A 216 7.34 -10.86 -6.87
CA LEU A 216 8.05 -11.18 -8.11
C LEU A 216 7.84 -10.04 -9.11
N LEU A 217 8.91 -9.61 -9.77
CA LEU A 217 8.81 -8.73 -10.93
C LEU A 217 9.65 -9.31 -12.08
N SER A 218 9.03 -9.59 -13.23
CA SER A 218 9.74 -10.17 -14.38
C SER A 218 10.58 -9.12 -15.12
N PRO A 219 11.63 -9.54 -15.87
CA PRO A 219 12.41 -8.64 -16.73
C PRO A 219 11.55 -7.73 -17.62
N GLY A 220 11.95 -6.47 -17.72
CA GLY A 220 11.27 -5.45 -18.55
C GLY A 220 9.97 -4.91 -17.97
N SER A 221 9.54 -5.36 -16.78
CA SER A 221 8.30 -4.91 -16.16
C SER A 221 8.44 -3.52 -15.53
N ARG A 222 7.37 -2.73 -15.63
CA ARG A 222 7.23 -1.44 -14.94
C ARG A 222 5.88 -1.40 -14.23
N VAL A 223 5.91 -1.01 -12.96
CA VAL A 223 4.74 -0.69 -12.14
C VAL A 223 4.53 0.81 -12.21
N ARG A 224 3.34 1.25 -12.62
CA ARG A 224 2.96 2.65 -12.77
C ARG A 224 3.14 3.42 -11.46
N LEU A 225 3.25 4.74 -11.58
CA LEU A 225 3.18 5.65 -10.44
C LEU A 225 1.83 5.49 -9.72
N HIS A 226 1.87 5.19 -8.43
CA HIS A 226 0.70 5.03 -7.57
C HIS A 226 1.08 5.34 -6.13
N ASN A 227 0.13 5.31 -5.21
CA ASN A 227 0.40 5.33 -3.77
C ASN A 227 -0.44 4.25 -3.07
N GLY A 228 -0.01 3.89 -1.87
CA GLY A 228 -0.70 2.97 -0.97
C GLY A 228 -1.97 3.60 -0.41
N GLY A 229 -2.83 2.75 0.14
CA GLY A 229 -4.12 3.18 0.70
C GLY A 229 -4.02 4.06 1.95
N SER A 230 -2.87 4.11 2.62
CA SER A 230 -2.68 4.91 3.83
C SER A 230 -1.24 5.45 3.99
N ASN A 231 -1.04 6.54 4.72
CA ASN A 231 0.29 7.02 5.17
C ASN A 231 0.74 6.40 6.50
N VAL A 232 0.08 5.33 6.94
CA VAL A 232 0.28 4.69 8.24
C VAL A 232 1.43 3.69 8.22
N PRO A 233 1.58 2.80 7.22
CA PRO A 233 2.67 1.85 7.25
C PRO A 233 3.96 2.41 6.63
N ILE A 234 5.08 1.90 7.12
CA ILE A 234 6.39 2.01 6.47
C ILE A 234 6.70 0.67 5.83
N ASN A 235 7.04 0.68 4.54
CA ASN A 235 7.42 -0.53 3.80
C ASN A 235 8.91 -0.80 3.96
N LEU A 236 9.25 -2.01 4.38
CA LEU A 236 10.60 -2.53 4.49
C LEU A 236 10.79 -3.59 3.40
N SER A 237 11.54 -3.28 2.35
CA SER A 237 11.69 -4.17 1.19
C SER A 237 13.12 -4.71 1.11
N LEU A 238 13.30 -5.98 1.45
CA LEU A 238 14.55 -6.74 1.37
C LEU A 238 14.71 -7.33 -0.04
N GLY A 239 15.79 -6.97 -0.74
CA GLY A 239 16.19 -7.66 -1.97
C GLY A 239 16.55 -9.11 -1.71
N LEU A 240 15.92 -10.07 -2.40
CA LEU A 240 16.17 -11.50 -2.19
C LEU A 240 16.97 -12.14 -3.33
N SER A 241 16.67 -11.80 -4.57
CA SER A 241 17.34 -12.34 -5.76
C SER A 241 17.03 -11.49 -6.99
N GLY A 242 17.99 -11.37 -7.90
CA GLY A 242 17.78 -10.77 -9.22
C GLY A 242 17.53 -9.26 -9.17
N CYS A 243 18.01 -8.56 -8.14
CA CYS A 243 17.80 -7.12 -7.99
C CYS A 243 18.61 -6.23 -8.95
N GLU A 244 19.60 -6.79 -9.65
CA GLU A 244 20.36 -6.05 -10.66
C GLU A 244 19.43 -5.40 -11.69
N GLY A 245 19.58 -4.09 -11.91
CA GLY A 245 18.74 -3.34 -12.84
C GLY A 245 17.32 -3.03 -12.34
N SER A 246 17.00 -3.30 -11.07
CA SER A 246 15.73 -2.92 -10.46
C SER A 246 15.83 -1.62 -9.65
N TYR A 247 14.82 -0.77 -9.79
CA TYR A 247 14.77 0.55 -9.15
C TYR A 247 13.40 0.83 -8.55
N LEU A 248 13.42 1.58 -7.44
CA LEU A 248 12.27 2.16 -6.79
C LEU A 248 12.39 3.69 -6.84
N GLU A 249 11.31 4.36 -7.22
CA GLU A 249 11.17 5.80 -7.05
C GLU A 249 10.08 6.08 -6.02
N VAL A 250 10.35 6.96 -5.06
CA VAL A 250 9.40 7.42 -4.05
C VAL A 250 9.46 8.94 -3.95
N ALA A 251 8.32 9.61 -4.14
CA ALA A 251 8.19 11.06 -4.16
C ALA A 251 9.18 11.78 -5.12
N GLY A 252 9.61 11.10 -6.19
CA GLY A 252 10.57 11.59 -7.18
C GLY A 252 12.04 11.32 -6.85
N GLU A 253 12.34 10.69 -5.72
CA GLU A 253 13.69 10.25 -5.37
C GLU A 253 13.87 8.77 -5.71
N GLN A 254 14.99 8.42 -6.35
CA GLN A 254 15.26 7.07 -6.84
C GLN A 254 16.30 6.32 -6.00
N ARG A 255 16.09 5.02 -5.82
CA ARG A 255 17.02 4.08 -5.18
C ARG A 255 17.04 2.75 -5.94
N PRO A 256 18.22 2.14 -6.15
CA PRO A 256 18.29 0.78 -6.66
C PRO A 256 17.88 -0.23 -5.59
N PHE A 257 17.32 -1.36 -6.00
CA PHE A 257 17.32 -2.56 -5.17
C PHE A 257 18.67 -3.27 -5.28
N ALA A 258 19.07 -3.95 -4.21
CA ALA A 258 20.24 -4.81 -4.18
C ALA A 258 19.94 -6.06 -3.36
N ASP A 259 20.49 -7.20 -3.79
CA ASP A 259 20.31 -8.46 -3.08
C ASP A 259 20.90 -8.35 -1.66
N GLY A 260 20.11 -8.76 -0.68
CA GLY A 260 20.48 -8.74 0.73
C GLY A 260 20.51 -7.36 1.38
N GLN A 261 19.97 -6.31 0.74
CA GLN A 261 19.82 -4.97 1.32
C GLN A 261 18.35 -4.61 1.49
N VAL A 262 18.02 -3.86 2.56
CA VAL A 262 16.66 -3.39 2.83
C VAL A 262 16.50 -1.91 2.46
N VAL A 263 15.51 -1.61 1.63
CA VAL A 263 15.04 -0.25 1.36
C VAL A 263 13.79 0.02 2.20
N CYS A 264 13.80 1.09 3.00
CA CYS A 264 12.67 1.50 3.83
C CYS A 264 12.02 2.75 3.24
N PHE A 265 10.73 2.71 2.94
CA PHE A 265 10.03 3.83 2.29
C PHE A 265 8.59 4.00 2.76
N ASP A 266 8.08 5.22 2.64
CA ASP A 266 6.66 5.54 2.84
C ASP A 266 5.90 5.20 1.55
N ASP A 267 5.06 4.18 1.59
CA ASP A 267 4.27 3.78 0.42
C ASP A 267 2.97 4.56 0.29
N GLY A 268 2.56 5.34 1.29
CA GLY A 268 1.51 6.35 1.14
C GLY A 268 1.93 7.52 0.24
N SER A 269 3.23 7.64 -0.03
CA SER A 269 3.79 8.53 -1.05
C SER A 269 3.71 7.92 -2.45
N ASP A 270 3.66 8.77 -3.46
CA ASP A 270 3.75 8.38 -4.86
C ASP A 270 5.03 7.59 -5.10
N HIS A 271 4.89 6.37 -5.61
CA HIS A 271 5.98 5.50 -5.91
C HIS A 271 5.75 4.67 -7.17
N ARG A 272 6.85 4.20 -7.76
CA ARG A 272 6.86 3.30 -8.90
C ARG A 272 8.10 2.41 -8.86
N VAL A 273 8.01 1.25 -9.48
CA VAL A 273 9.10 0.28 -9.56
C VAL A 273 9.27 -0.14 -11.01
N TRP A 274 10.51 -0.30 -11.45
CA TRP A 274 10.82 -0.93 -12.73
C TRP A 274 11.98 -1.91 -12.59
N HIS A 275 12.03 -2.85 -13.52
CA HIS A 275 13.06 -3.87 -13.57
C HIS A 275 13.60 -4.05 -14.98
N GLU A 276 14.84 -3.62 -15.19
CA GLU A 276 15.57 -3.72 -16.44
C GLU A 276 16.62 -4.86 -16.43
N GLY A 277 16.68 -5.61 -15.33
CA GLY A 277 17.56 -6.76 -15.18
C GLY A 277 17.14 -7.98 -16.00
N PRO A 278 18.06 -8.92 -16.23
CA PRO A 278 17.82 -10.08 -17.09
C PRO A 278 17.07 -11.24 -16.40
N GLN A 279 16.92 -11.21 -15.08
CA GLN A 279 16.34 -12.30 -14.28
C GLN A 279 15.05 -11.88 -13.58
N GLU A 280 14.27 -12.83 -13.08
CA GLU A 280 13.16 -12.54 -12.16
C GLU A 280 13.68 -11.85 -10.89
N ARG A 281 13.09 -10.71 -10.52
CA ARG A 281 13.42 -9.99 -9.29
C ARG A 281 12.48 -10.38 -8.16
N TRP A 282 13.03 -10.91 -7.07
CA TRP A 282 12.31 -11.22 -5.85
C TRP A 282 12.69 -10.29 -4.72
N VAL A 283 11.70 -9.73 -4.04
CA VAL A 283 11.88 -8.98 -2.79
C VAL A 283 10.89 -9.47 -1.73
N LEU A 284 11.30 -9.46 -0.47
CA LEU A 284 10.39 -9.59 0.66
C LEU A 284 10.02 -8.19 1.13
N THR A 285 8.73 -7.86 1.13
CA THR A 285 8.22 -6.62 1.71
C THR A 285 7.50 -6.93 3.01
N VAL A 286 7.94 -6.27 4.08
CA VAL A 286 7.31 -6.26 5.40
C VAL A 286 6.79 -4.85 5.67
N ARG A 287 5.49 -4.71 5.90
CA ARG A 287 4.88 -3.42 6.27
C ARG A 287 4.76 -3.34 7.77
N THR A 288 5.21 -2.24 8.35
CA THR A 288 5.22 -2.02 9.80
C THR A 288 4.49 -0.73 10.14
N MET A 289 3.87 -0.67 11.31
CA MET A 289 3.21 0.53 11.82
C MET A 289 4.17 1.74 11.85
N HIS A 290 3.66 2.93 11.51
CA HIS A 290 4.40 4.18 11.61
C HIS A 290 5.04 4.30 13.00
N PRO A 291 6.34 4.62 13.13
CA PRO A 291 6.99 4.69 14.44
C PRO A 291 6.36 5.73 15.37
N GLU A 292 5.88 6.85 14.82
CA GLU A 292 5.19 7.87 15.62
C GLU A 292 3.80 7.39 16.08
N LEU A 293 3.06 6.61 15.26
CA LEU A 293 1.78 6.02 15.69
C LEU A 293 1.99 4.91 16.71
N ALA A 294 2.99 4.06 16.52
CA ALA A 294 3.37 3.03 17.48
C ALA A 294 3.73 3.62 18.86
N ALA A 295 4.22 4.87 18.88
CA ALA A 295 4.55 5.60 20.11
C ALA A 295 3.38 6.44 20.66
N MET A 296 2.25 6.57 19.95
CA MET A 296 1.11 7.34 20.42
C MET A 296 0.47 6.66 21.65
N PRO A 297 0.01 7.44 22.64
CA PRO A 297 -0.72 6.89 23.77
C PRO A 297 -2.05 6.30 23.28
N ALA A 298 -2.53 5.22 23.90
CA ALA A 298 -3.76 4.54 23.52
C ALA A 298 -4.95 5.49 23.28
N ARG A 299 -5.15 6.48 24.16
CA ARG A 299 -6.19 7.52 24.04
C ARG A 299 -6.20 8.25 22.69
N PHE A 300 -5.09 8.32 21.96
CA PHE A 300 -5.04 8.90 20.61
C PHE A 300 -5.96 8.14 19.65
N PHE A 301 -6.03 6.82 19.80
CA PHE A 301 -6.83 5.94 18.97
C PHE A 301 -8.32 5.93 19.36
N SER A 302 -8.74 6.62 20.44
CA SER A 302 -10.16 6.80 20.78
C SER A 302 -10.96 7.45 19.65
N ARG A 303 -10.29 8.28 18.86
CA ARG A 303 -10.83 8.91 17.64
C ARG A 303 -11.24 7.90 16.57
N ALA A 304 -10.59 6.73 16.53
CA ALA A 304 -10.92 5.64 15.62
C ALA A 304 -12.18 4.87 16.03
N PHE A 305 -12.66 5.04 17.27
CA PHE A 305 -13.83 4.36 17.84
C PHE A 305 -15.01 5.33 17.95
N THR A 306 -15.54 5.74 16.81
CA THR A 306 -16.89 6.31 16.80
C THR A 306 -17.88 5.15 16.95
N ARG A 307 -19.06 5.34 17.55
CA ARG A 307 -20.10 4.29 17.60
C ARG A 307 -20.60 3.84 16.21
N ARG A 308 -19.97 4.32 15.13
CA ARG A 308 -20.31 4.15 13.72
C ARG A 308 -19.13 3.61 12.88
N THR A 309 -17.90 3.63 13.39
CA THR A 309 -16.67 3.14 12.73
C THR A 309 -16.52 1.64 12.95
N CYS A 310 -16.13 0.89 11.92
CA CYS A 310 -15.82 -0.54 12.03
C CYS A 310 -14.32 -0.77 11.82
N PHE A 311 -13.51 -0.50 12.85
CA PHE A 311 -12.12 -0.94 12.87
C PHE A 311 -11.99 -2.36 13.37
N GLU A 312 -10.78 -2.94 13.24
CA GLU A 312 -10.39 -4.14 13.99
C GLU A 312 -10.98 -4.03 15.38
N SER A 313 -12.05 -4.79 15.64
CA SER A 313 -12.86 -4.60 16.81
C SER A 313 -12.03 -5.08 17.98
N TRP A 314 -11.35 -4.15 18.63
CA TRP A 314 -10.88 -4.38 19.97
C TRP A 314 -12.12 -4.68 20.78
N ASP A 315 -12.14 -5.87 21.39
CA ASP A 315 -13.24 -6.19 22.28
C ASP A 315 -13.34 -5.10 23.36
N GLU A 316 -14.54 -4.92 23.92
CA GLU A 316 -14.80 -3.91 24.94
C GLU A 316 -13.81 -4.01 26.12
N ARG A 317 -13.27 -5.20 26.35
CA ARG A 317 -12.28 -5.48 27.39
C ARG A 317 -10.91 -4.86 27.07
N ARG A 318 -10.40 -5.01 25.86
CA ARG A 318 -9.12 -4.43 25.42
C ARG A 318 -9.22 -2.92 25.25
N ALA A 319 -10.35 -2.42 24.76
CA ALA A 319 -10.65 -0.99 24.76
C ALA A 319 -10.61 -0.41 26.19
N ALA A 320 -11.31 -1.05 27.14
CA ALA A 320 -11.33 -0.62 28.54
C ALA A 320 -9.95 -0.68 29.22
N GLN A 321 -9.13 -1.71 28.94
CA GLN A 321 -7.76 -1.82 29.45
C GLN A 321 -6.84 -0.69 28.99
N LEU A 322 -7.14 -0.11 27.83
CA LEU A 322 -6.37 0.94 27.20
C LEU A 322 -6.94 2.34 27.46
N GLY A 323 -7.96 2.42 28.32
CA GLY A 323 -8.61 3.67 28.74
C GLY A 323 -9.39 4.35 27.61
N LEU A 324 -9.88 3.56 26.66
CA LEU A 324 -10.69 3.97 25.51
C LEU A 324 -12.19 3.92 25.83
#